data_AF-A0A7J7JSM4-F1
#
_entry.id   AF-A0A7J7JSM4-F1
#
_cell.length_a   1.000
_cell.length_b   1.000
_cell.length_c   1.000
_cell.angle_alpha   90.00
_cell.angle_beta   90.00
_cell.angle_gamma   90.00
#
_symmetry.space_group_name_H-M   'P 1'
#
loop_
_entity.id
_entity.type
_entity.pdbx_description
1 polymer ?
#
loop_
_entity_poly.entity_id
_entity_poly.type
_entity_poly.pdbx_seq_one_letter_code
_entity_poly.pdbx_strand_id
1 'polypeptide(L)'
;MIIYACVEEVEFDLLDNNICSYQCPLPCWESQYQYVISSSQWPSNNYMPFLKESLDERGDDMKKVMEADTRTGLSQQFLKMVVYYDNLNFYKYTERPTMTTKDLIGALGGHLGLWIGMSVISFIEVFELIITLIKWCARGGRSNKTSSLTDLDEKSRRADECPTPVLKFKESWVNDD
;
A
#
# COMPACT_ATOMS: atom_id res chain seq x y z
N MET A 1 7.31 33.02 34.42
CA MET A 1 5.90 32.76 34.78
C MET A 1 4.94 33.05 33.64
N ILE A 2 5.14 34.11 32.84
CA ILE A 2 4.28 34.45 31.68
C ILE A 2 4.35 33.42 30.53
N ILE A 3 5.50 32.79 30.31
CA ILE A 3 5.67 31.79 29.23
C ILE A 3 4.86 30.52 29.48
N TYR A 4 4.77 30.05 30.73
CA TYR A 4 4.00 28.85 31.06
C TYR A 4 2.49 29.06 30.87
N ALA A 5 1.98 30.25 31.23
CA ALA A 5 0.58 30.59 31.01
C ALA A 5 0.21 30.65 29.52
N CYS A 6 1.11 31.17 28.68
CA CYS A 6 0.91 31.22 27.22
C CYS A 6 0.90 29.82 26.59
N VAL A 7 1.79 28.91 27.05
CA VAL A 7 1.84 27.55 26.51
C VAL A 7 0.59 26.75 26.87
N GLU A 8 0.10 26.86 28.10
CA GLU A 8 -1.12 26.16 28.56
C GLU A 8 -2.37 26.64 27.81
N GLU A 9 -2.49 27.95 27.56
CA GLU A 9 -3.59 28.54 26.80
C GLU A 9 -3.59 28.09 25.32
N VAL A 10 -2.42 28.07 24.68
CA VAL A 10 -2.28 27.61 23.29
C VAL A 10 -2.51 26.10 23.16
N GLU A 11 -2.09 25.30 24.13
CA GLU A 11 -2.34 23.85 24.15
C GLU A 11 -3.83 23.53 24.22
N PHE A 12 -4.59 24.28 25.04
CA PHE A 12 -6.03 24.13 25.15
C PHE A 12 -6.75 24.50 23.84
N ASP A 13 -6.36 25.62 23.20
CA ASP A 13 -6.93 26.06 21.93
C ASP A 13 -6.61 25.09 20.78
N LEU A 14 -5.43 24.46 20.78
CA LEU A 14 -5.07 23.44 19.77
C LEU A 14 -5.92 22.18 19.89
N LEU A 15 -6.30 21.79 21.11
CA LEU A 15 -7.10 20.59 21.37
C LEU A 15 -8.60 20.80 21.09
N ASP A 16 -9.16 21.98 21.35
CA ASP A 16 -10.61 22.24 21.21
C ASP A 16 -10.99 22.82 19.83
N ASN A 17 -10.19 23.75 19.28
CA ASN A 17 -10.55 24.48 18.06
C ASN A 17 -10.06 23.80 16.76
N ASN A 18 -9.39 22.64 16.86
CA ASN A 18 -8.99 21.79 15.73
C ASN A 18 -8.24 22.54 14.60
N ILE A 19 -7.53 23.61 14.98
CA ILE A 19 -6.95 24.64 14.10
C ILE A 19 -5.93 24.08 13.11
N CYS A 20 -5.36 22.90 13.40
CA CYS A 20 -4.35 22.24 12.58
C CYS A 20 -4.84 20.92 11.94
N SER A 21 -6.11 20.55 12.08
CA SER A 21 -6.64 19.26 11.60
C SER A 21 -6.48 19.08 10.07
N TYR A 22 -6.63 20.17 9.31
CA TYR A 22 -6.51 20.13 7.85
C TYR A 22 -5.07 20.09 7.34
N GLN A 23 -4.08 20.50 8.16
CA GLN A 23 -2.65 20.36 7.83
C GLN A 23 -2.07 18.98 8.17
N CYS A 24 -2.80 18.15 8.91
CA CYS A 24 -2.33 16.83 9.34
C CYS A 24 -3.25 15.72 8.81
N PRO A 25 -3.10 15.31 7.53
CA PRO A 25 -3.83 14.14 7.02
C PRO A 25 -3.39 12.87 7.75
N LEU A 26 -4.30 11.90 7.85
CA LEU A 26 -4.00 10.58 8.42
C LEU A 26 -2.88 9.90 7.62
N PRO A 27 -1.87 9.32 8.29
CA PRO A 27 -0.80 8.63 7.61
C PRO A 27 -1.31 7.34 6.96
N CYS A 28 -0.80 7.01 5.76
CA CYS A 28 -1.15 5.76 5.08
C CYS A 28 -0.55 4.52 5.74
N TRP A 29 0.51 4.70 6.53
CA TRP A 29 1.25 3.63 7.19
C TRP A 29 1.32 3.93 8.68
N GLU A 30 0.72 3.07 9.48
CA GLU A 30 0.74 3.17 10.91
C GLU A 30 1.05 1.79 11.51
N SER A 31 1.90 1.76 12.52
CA SER A 31 2.20 0.56 13.31
C SER A 31 1.71 0.78 14.73
N GLN A 32 0.56 0.20 15.06
CA GLN A 32 -0.02 0.28 16.39
C GLN A 32 0.38 -0.94 17.22
N TYR A 33 0.80 -0.70 18.47
CA TYR A 33 1.16 -1.74 19.42
C TYR A 33 0.12 -1.78 20.54
N GLN A 34 -0.61 -2.89 20.65
CA GLN A 34 -1.46 -3.14 21.81
C GLN A 34 -0.60 -3.73 22.93
N TYR A 35 -0.64 -3.09 24.09
CA TYR A 35 0.10 -3.53 25.27
C TYR A 35 -0.86 -3.87 26.41
N VAL A 36 -0.48 -4.87 27.21
CA VAL A 36 -1.19 -5.26 28.43
C VAL A 36 -0.23 -5.11 29.59
N ILE A 37 -0.62 -4.35 30.61
CA ILE A 37 0.21 -4.10 31.80
C ILE A 37 -0.17 -5.13 32.85
N SER A 38 0.85 -5.84 33.36
CA SER A 38 0.72 -6.68 34.54
C SER A 38 1.80 -6.29 35.55
N SER A 39 1.40 -6.15 36.82
CA SER A 39 2.30 -5.76 37.90
C SER A 39 2.29 -6.83 38.99
N SER A 40 3.47 -7.14 39.53
CA SER A 40 3.62 -8.02 40.68
C SER A 40 4.65 -7.45 41.66
N GLN A 41 4.57 -7.86 42.92
CA GLN A 41 5.51 -7.42 43.94
C GLN A 41 6.90 -8.01 43.67
N TRP A 42 7.88 -7.14 43.50
CA TRP A 42 9.29 -7.48 43.34
C TRP A 42 10.14 -6.51 44.18
N PRO A 43 11.25 -6.95 44.80
CA PRO A 43 11.75 -8.32 44.91
C PRO A 43 11.06 -9.12 46.02
N SER A 44 11.13 -10.45 45.94
CA SER A 44 10.72 -11.32 47.04
C SER A 44 11.75 -11.28 48.18
N ASN A 45 11.30 -11.53 49.42
CA ASN A 45 12.17 -11.52 50.61
C ASN A 45 13.35 -12.50 50.47
N ASN A 46 13.16 -13.63 49.79
CA ASN A 46 14.21 -14.62 49.56
C ASN A 46 15.21 -14.21 48.47
N TYR A 47 14.82 -13.31 47.56
CA TYR A 47 15.68 -12.81 46.47
C TYR A 47 16.47 -11.56 46.86
N MET A 48 16.07 -10.87 47.93
CA MET A 48 16.80 -9.73 48.51
C MET A 48 18.31 -9.95 48.70
N PRO A 49 18.81 -11.05 49.31
CA PRO A 49 20.26 -11.20 49.53
C PRO A 49 21.05 -11.25 48.23
N PHE A 50 20.56 -11.98 47.22
CA PHE A 50 21.19 -12.04 45.90
C PHE A 50 21.14 -10.70 45.17
N LEU A 51 20.03 -9.95 45.31
CA LEU A 51 19.92 -8.61 44.73
C LEU A 51 20.95 -7.66 45.35
N LYS A 52 21.16 -7.71 46.67
CA LYS A 52 22.16 -6.90 47.36
C LYS A 52 23.59 -7.21 46.88
N GLU A 53 23.91 -8.50 46.73
CA GLU A 53 25.21 -8.94 46.22
C GLU A 53 25.45 -8.46 44.78
N SER A 54 24.46 -8.63 43.89
CA SER A 54 24.54 -8.19 42.50
C SER A 54 24.63 -6.66 42.33
N LEU A 55 24.14 -5.89 43.31
CA LEU A 55 24.21 -4.43 43.33
C LEU A 55 25.55 -3.94 43.87
N ASP A 56 26.13 -4.61 44.87
CA ASP A 56 27.44 -4.24 45.43
C ASP A 56 28.57 -4.42 44.40
N GLU A 57 28.45 -5.42 43.51
CA GLU A 57 29.40 -5.64 42.40
C GLU A 57 29.31 -4.59 41.28
N ARG A 58 28.18 -3.88 41.14
CA ARG A 58 27.90 -2.96 40.02
C ARG A 58 28.31 -1.50 40.24
N GLY A 59 28.84 -1.16 41.42
CA GLY A 59 29.55 0.11 41.67
C GLY A 59 28.97 1.00 42.79
N ASP A 60 29.81 1.91 43.31
CA ASP A 60 29.56 2.77 44.48
C ASP A 60 28.30 3.66 44.39
N ASP A 61 27.83 3.98 43.19
CA ASP A 61 26.69 4.90 43.01
C ASP A 61 25.35 4.24 43.40
N MET A 62 25.19 2.94 43.15
CA MET A 62 24.01 2.18 43.60
C MET A 62 24.09 1.78 45.08
N LYS A 63 25.29 1.78 45.66
CA LYS A 63 25.52 1.48 47.08
C LYS A 63 24.95 2.57 48.00
N LYS A 64 25.06 3.83 47.58
CA LYS A 64 24.47 4.99 48.29
C LYS A 64 22.95 4.92 48.37
N VAL A 65 22.29 4.38 47.35
CA VAL A 65 20.83 4.16 47.33
C VAL A 65 20.44 3.06 48.32
N MET A 66 21.27 2.03 48.47
CA MET A 66 21.07 0.94 49.43
C MET A 66 21.31 1.34 50.89
N GLU A 67 22.28 2.20 51.16
CA GLU A 67 22.64 2.62 52.53
C GLU A 67 21.71 3.71 53.10
N ALA A 68 21.07 4.50 52.23
CA ALA A 68 20.23 5.62 52.64
C ALA A 68 18.93 5.20 53.35
N ASP A 69 18.47 3.94 53.23
CA ASP A 69 17.13 3.57 53.67
C ASP A 69 17.04 2.21 54.38
N THR A 70 17.46 2.20 55.64
CA THR A 70 17.16 1.09 56.57
C THR A 70 15.70 1.12 57.05
N ARG A 71 14.92 2.19 56.75
CA ARG A 71 13.60 2.42 57.37
C ARG A 71 12.42 2.12 56.44
N THR A 72 12.58 2.22 55.12
CA THR A 72 11.60 1.77 54.13
C THR A 72 12.26 0.75 53.19
N GLY A 73 11.65 -0.44 53.09
CA GLY A 73 12.29 -1.59 52.44
C GLY A 73 12.66 -1.31 50.98
N LEU A 74 13.83 -1.79 50.55
CA LEU A 74 14.37 -1.68 49.18
C LEU A 74 13.34 -2.02 48.08
N SER A 75 12.31 -2.80 48.39
CA SER A 75 11.19 -3.10 47.49
C SER A 75 10.36 -1.88 47.06
N GLN A 76 10.43 -0.75 47.77
CA GLN A 76 9.68 0.48 47.43
C GLN A 76 10.46 1.42 46.51
N GLN A 77 11.77 1.22 46.35
CA GLN A 77 12.65 2.08 45.56
C GLN A 77 12.99 1.49 44.19
N PHE A 78 12.86 0.16 44.04
CA PHE A 78 13.22 -0.54 42.82
C PHE A 78 12.01 -1.04 42.05
N LEU A 79 12.00 -0.78 40.74
CA LEU A 79 11.03 -1.31 39.78
C LEU A 79 11.75 -2.16 38.74
N LYS A 80 11.26 -3.38 38.54
CA LYS A 80 11.67 -4.24 37.42
C LYS A 80 10.64 -4.15 36.31
N MET A 81 11.02 -3.57 35.17
CA MET A 81 10.21 -3.55 33.95
C MET A 81 10.71 -4.62 32.97
N VAL A 82 9.80 -5.43 32.45
CA VAL A 82 10.10 -6.44 31.41
C VAL A 82 9.13 -6.23 30.25
N VAL A 83 9.67 -5.97 29.07
CA VAL A 83 8.89 -5.78 27.83
C VAL A 83 9.10 -7.00 26.96
N TYR A 84 8.01 -7.67 26.58
CA TYR A 84 8.03 -8.84 25.72
C TYR A 84 6.79 -8.86 24.81
N TYR A 85 6.89 -9.57 23.69
CA TYR A 85 5.75 -9.83 22.81
C TYR A 85 4.95 -11.01 23.35
N ASP A 86 3.64 -10.84 23.50
CA ASP A 86 2.75 -11.92 23.94
C ASP A 86 2.67 -13.07 22.91
N ASN A 87 2.63 -12.70 21.62
CA ASN A 87 2.62 -13.64 20.51
C ASN A 87 3.55 -13.16 19.38
N LEU A 88 4.15 -14.09 18.62
CA LEU A 88 4.97 -13.78 17.43
C LEU A 88 4.13 -13.47 16.17
N ASN A 89 2.80 -13.53 16.29
CA ASN A 89 1.90 -13.21 15.20
C ASN A 89 1.65 -11.71 15.15
N PHE A 90 1.68 -11.12 13.95
CA PHE A 90 1.33 -9.72 13.73
C PHE A 90 0.09 -9.64 12.83
N TYR A 91 -0.76 -8.63 13.08
CA TYR A 91 -1.90 -8.33 12.23
C TYR A 91 -1.54 -7.21 11.26
N LYS A 92 -1.82 -7.41 9.96
CA LYS A 92 -1.60 -6.40 8.92
C LYS A 92 -2.92 -6.07 8.26
N TYR A 93 -3.40 -4.85 8.47
CA TYR A 93 -4.58 -4.31 7.79
C TYR A 93 -4.12 -3.55 6.54
N THR A 94 -4.57 -3.98 5.36
CA THR A 94 -4.32 -3.27 4.10
C THR A 94 -5.64 -2.96 3.45
N GLU A 95 -5.92 -1.67 3.26
CA GLU A 95 -7.04 -1.23 2.46
C GLU A 95 -6.71 -1.36 0.98
N ARG A 96 -7.65 -1.88 0.19
CA ARG A 96 -7.53 -1.99 -1.27
C ARG A 96 -8.80 -1.42 -1.89
N PRO A 97 -8.69 -0.74 -3.04
CA PRO A 97 -9.86 -0.22 -3.73
C PRO A 97 -10.80 -1.39 -4.06
N THR A 98 -12.10 -1.22 -3.81
CA THR A 98 -13.10 -2.24 -4.10
C THR A 98 -13.20 -2.53 -5.59
N MET A 99 -13.05 -1.51 -6.43
CA MET A 99 -13.11 -1.62 -7.89
C MET A 99 -11.99 -0.80 -8.52
N THR A 100 -11.18 -1.44 -9.34
CA THR A 100 -10.22 -0.73 -10.19
C THR A 100 -10.84 -0.36 -11.53
N THR A 101 -10.22 0.57 -12.26
CA THR A 101 -10.68 0.94 -13.62
C THR A 101 -10.68 -0.24 -14.58
N LYS A 102 -9.78 -1.21 -14.37
CA LYS A 102 -9.72 -2.45 -15.15
C LYS A 102 -10.93 -3.34 -14.86
N ASP A 103 -11.31 -3.44 -13.58
CA ASP A 103 -12.47 -4.22 -13.17
C ASP A 103 -13.77 -3.61 -13.73
N LEU A 104 -13.85 -2.27 -13.78
CA LEU A 104 -14.98 -1.57 -14.40
C LEU A 104 -15.11 -1.90 -15.88
N ILE A 105 -14.02 -1.83 -16.64
CA ILE A 105 -14.02 -2.16 -18.09
C ILE A 105 -14.36 -3.63 -18.29
N GLY A 106 -13.83 -4.52 -17.45
CA GLY A 106 -14.15 -5.95 -17.48
C GLY A 106 -15.63 -6.23 -17.21
N ALA A 107 -16.22 -5.56 -16.22
CA ALA A 107 -17.65 -5.68 -15.90
C ALA A 107 -18.53 -5.16 -17.04
N LEU A 108 -18.21 -3.98 -17.60
CA LEU A 108 -18.92 -3.41 -18.74
C LEU A 108 -18.81 -4.32 -19.98
N GLY A 109 -17.61 -4.81 -20.29
CA GLY A 109 -17.39 -5.74 -21.40
C GLY A 109 -18.13 -7.07 -21.21
N GLY A 110 -18.18 -7.58 -19.97
CA GLY A 110 -18.93 -8.78 -19.62
C GLY A 110 -20.43 -8.61 -19.82
N HIS A 111 -21.01 -7.48 -19.38
CA HIS A 111 -22.43 -7.19 -19.60
C HIS A 111 -22.75 -6.99 -21.10
N LEU A 112 -21.93 -6.26 -21.84
CA LEU A 112 -22.16 -6.02 -23.27
C LEU A 112 -21.98 -7.29 -24.12
N GLY A 113 -21.00 -8.13 -23.77
CA GLY A 113 -20.74 -9.41 -24.43
C GLY A 113 -21.83 -10.44 -24.14
N LEU A 114 -22.39 -10.46 -22.93
CA LEU A 114 -23.45 -11.41 -22.56
C LEU A 114 -24.80 -11.06 -23.19
N TRP A 115 -25.19 -9.78 -23.17
CA TRP A 115 -26.54 -9.36 -23.59
C TRP A 115 -26.64 -9.15 -25.11
N ILE A 116 -25.63 -8.50 -25.70
CA ILE A 116 -25.66 -8.08 -27.11
C ILE A 116 -24.81 -9.02 -27.98
N GLY A 117 -23.90 -9.81 -27.36
CA GLY A 117 -22.89 -10.55 -28.12
C GLY A 117 -21.84 -9.64 -28.76
N MET A 118 -21.76 -8.38 -28.32
CA MET A 118 -20.83 -7.42 -28.89
C MET A 118 -19.41 -7.71 -28.42
N SER A 119 -18.49 -7.85 -29.39
CA SER A 119 -17.07 -7.99 -29.15
C SER A 119 -16.31 -6.74 -29.63
N VAL A 120 -15.03 -6.63 -29.27
CA VAL A 120 -14.16 -5.53 -29.73
C VAL A 120 -14.09 -5.47 -31.27
N ILE A 121 -14.14 -6.63 -31.93
CA ILE A 121 -14.14 -6.72 -33.40
C ILE A 121 -15.42 -6.10 -33.97
N SER A 122 -16.57 -6.41 -33.38
CA SER A 122 -17.86 -5.83 -33.76
C SER A 122 -17.87 -4.30 -33.59
N PHE A 123 -17.20 -3.77 -32.57
CA PHE A 123 -17.09 -2.32 -32.36
C PHE A 123 -16.25 -1.64 -33.46
N ILE A 124 -15.15 -2.26 -33.88
CA ILE A 124 -14.29 -1.74 -34.95
C ILE A 124 -15.06 -1.70 -36.27
N GLU A 125 -15.80 -2.77 -36.59
CA GLU A 125 -16.61 -2.84 -37.81
C GLU A 125 -17.68 -1.73 -37.85
N VAL A 126 -18.42 -1.52 -36.74
CA VAL A 126 -19.39 -0.44 -36.64
C VAL A 126 -18.73 0.93 -36.77
N PHE A 127 -17.54 1.11 -36.22
CA PHE A 127 -16.79 2.37 -36.30
C PHE A 127 -16.34 2.68 -37.74
N GLU A 128 -15.82 1.69 -38.47
CA GLU A 128 -15.48 1.82 -39.89
C GLU A 128 -16.71 2.13 -40.75
N LEU A 129 -17.84 1.48 -40.46
CA LEU A 129 -19.11 1.75 -41.12
C LEU A 129 -19.56 3.19 -40.89
N ILE A 130 -19.51 3.69 -39.66
CA ILE A 130 -19.86 5.08 -39.32
C ILE A 130 -18.95 6.07 -40.08
N ILE A 131 -17.64 5.85 -40.12
CA ILE A 131 -16.71 6.71 -40.87
C ILE A 131 -17.05 6.71 -42.36
N THR A 132 -17.35 5.55 -42.93
CA THR A 132 -17.73 5.42 -44.34
C THR A 132 -19.04 6.15 -44.64
N LEU A 133 -20.03 6.03 -43.76
CA LEU A 133 -21.29 6.77 -43.85
C LEU A 133 -21.07 8.28 -43.76
N ILE A 134 -20.22 8.76 -42.84
CA ILE A 134 -19.88 10.18 -42.73
C ILE A 134 -19.20 10.67 -44.01
N LYS A 135 -18.24 9.92 -44.56
CA LYS A 135 -17.57 10.25 -45.83
C LYS A 135 -18.55 10.24 -47.01
N TRP A 136 -19.50 9.31 -47.04
CA TRP A 136 -20.52 9.23 -48.07
C TRP A 136 -21.51 10.41 -47.98
N CYS A 137 -21.99 10.74 -46.78
CA CYS A 137 -22.83 11.92 -46.54
C CYS A 137 -22.10 13.23 -46.86
N ALA A 138 -20.81 13.34 -46.52
CA ALA A 138 -19.99 14.50 -46.87
C ALA A 138 -19.73 14.65 -48.38
N ARG A 139 -19.77 13.53 -49.14
CA ARG A 139 -19.68 13.53 -50.61
C ARG A 139 -21.01 13.80 -51.32
N GLY A 140 -22.15 13.57 -50.64
CA GLY A 140 -23.49 13.89 -51.15
C GLY A 140 -23.78 15.39 -51.32
N GLY A 141 -22.89 16.27 -50.86
CA GLY A 141 -23.01 17.73 -50.97
C GLY A 141 -22.06 18.41 -51.97
N ARG A 142 -21.27 17.68 -52.77
CA ARG A 142 -20.31 18.34 -53.71
C ARG A 142 -20.08 17.54 -54.99
N SER A 143 -20.60 18.07 -56.09
CA SER A 143 -20.26 17.67 -57.46
C SER A 143 -18.75 17.83 -57.72
N ASN A 144 -18.15 16.79 -58.33
CA ASN A 144 -16.87 16.72 -59.06
C ASN A 144 -15.53 16.86 -58.31
N LYS A 145 -14.84 15.73 -58.06
CA LYS A 145 -13.60 15.30 -58.76
C LYS A 145 -12.99 14.06 -58.08
N THR A 146 -12.49 13.17 -58.93
CA THR A 146 -11.72 11.94 -58.68
C THR A 146 -10.49 12.15 -57.80
N SER A 147 -10.18 11.18 -56.92
CA SER A 147 -8.84 10.56 -56.77
C SER A 147 -8.53 10.07 -55.34
N SER A 148 -7.93 8.87 -55.32
CA SER A 148 -7.04 8.26 -54.32
C SER A 148 -7.58 7.90 -52.94
N LEU A 149 -7.95 6.63 -52.78
CA LEU A 149 -7.46 5.73 -51.72
C LEU A 149 -7.89 4.28 -52.05
N THR A 150 -7.59 3.86 -53.27
CA THR A 150 -7.50 2.45 -53.68
C THR A 150 -6.07 1.92 -53.48
N ASP A 151 -5.25 2.58 -52.65
CA ASP A 151 -3.81 2.34 -52.56
C ASP A 151 -3.34 1.64 -51.27
N LEU A 152 -4.26 1.23 -50.38
CA LEU A 152 -3.93 0.36 -49.25
C LEU A 152 -4.42 -1.08 -49.43
N ASP A 153 -5.40 -1.32 -50.31
CA ASP A 153 -5.99 -2.64 -50.55
C ASP A 153 -5.24 -3.50 -51.59
N GLU A 154 -4.39 -2.90 -52.44
CA GLU A 154 -3.62 -3.66 -53.44
C GLU A 154 -2.23 -4.10 -52.93
N LYS A 155 -1.73 -3.50 -51.83
CA LYS A 155 -0.45 -3.91 -51.22
C LYS A 155 -0.61 -5.04 -50.19
N SER A 156 -1.78 -5.22 -49.57
CA SER A 156 -1.98 -6.30 -48.58
C SER A 156 -2.30 -7.66 -49.21
N ARG A 157 -2.96 -7.70 -50.38
CA ARG A 157 -3.35 -8.96 -51.05
C ARG A 157 -2.22 -9.70 -51.79
N ARG A 158 -0.98 -9.19 -51.77
CA ARG A 158 0.19 -9.83 -52.39
C ARG A 158 1.16 -10.45 -51.38
N ALA A 159 0.84 -10.44 -50.07
CA ALA A 159 1.67 -11.04 -49.02
C ALA A 159 1.25 -12.47 -48.60
N ASP A 160 0.14 -13.00 -49.10
CA ASP A 160 -0.44 -14.28 -48.66
C ASP A 160 -0.23 -15.44 -49.66
N GLU A 161 0.83 -15.40 -50.47
CA GLU A 161 1.22 -16.56 -51.28
C GLU A 161 2.66 -16.97 -50.93
N CYS A 162 2.81 -18.00 -50.11
CA CYS A 162 4.09 -18.66 -49.88
C CYS A 162 3.98 -20.13 -50.33
N PRO A 163 4.79 -20.58 -51.30
CA PRO A 163 4.81 -21.99 -51.68
C PRO A 163 5.48 -22.80 -50.57
N THR A 164 4.84 -23.87 -50.11
CA THR A 164 5.57 -24.93 -49.41
C THR A 164 6.40 -25.69 -50.45
N PRO A 165 7.69 -25.99 -50.21
CA PRO A 165 7.99 -27.13 -49.35
C PRO A 165 9.34 -27.09 -48.56
N VAL A 166 9.49 -28.16 -47.77
CA VAL A 166 10.65 -28.79 -47.10
C VAL A 166 11.34 -28.14 -45.90
N LEU A 167 11.11 -28.82 -44.77
CA LEU A 167 11.85 -28.80 -43.51
C LEU A 167 13.37 -28.81 -43.70
N LYS A 168 14.06 -27.88 -43.03
CA LYS A 168 15.41 -28.12 -42.49
C LYS A 168 15.47 -27.61 -41.06
N PHE A 169 15.36 -28.56 -40.14
CA PHE A 169 15.68 -28.39 -38.73
C PHE A 169 17.19 -28.16 -38.61
N LYS A 170 17.61 -27.08 -37.95
CA LYS A 170 18.98 -26.92 -37.46
C LYS A 170 18.92 -26.39 -36.03
N GLU A 171 19.07 -27.33 -35.10
CA GLU A 171 19.29 -27.07 -33.69
C GLU A 171 20.64 -26.39 -33.49
N SER A 172 20.68 -25.30 -32.73
CA SER A 172 21.76 -25.07 -31.76
C SER A 172 21.42 -23.92 -30.81
N TRP A 173 21.15 -24.29 -29.55
CA TRP A 173 21.63 -23.73 -28.28
C TRP A 173 21.85 -22.21 -28.16
N VAL A 174 21.38 -21.59 -27.07
CA VAL A 174 22.14 -21.38 -25.83
C VAL A 174 21.28 -20.60 -24.83
N ASN A 175 21.50 -20.90 -23.54
CA ASN A 175 20.77 -20.49 -22.35
C ASN A 175 20.76 -18.97 -22.11
N ASP A 176 19.68 -18.49 -21.48
CA ASP A 176 19.66 -17.21 -20.75
C ASP A 176 19.99 -17.48 -19.28
N ASP A 177 20.95 -16.70 -18.76
CA ASP A 177 21.14 -16.40 -17.34
C ASP A 177 19.99 -15.53 -16.80
#